data_AF-G7LWM4-F1
#
_entry.id   AF-G7LWM4-F1
#
_cell.length_a   1.000
_cell.length_b   1.000
_cell.length_c   1.000
_cell.angle_alpha   90.00
_cell.angle_beta   90.00
_cell.angle_gamma   90.00
#
_symmetry.space_group_name_H-M   'P 1'
#
loop_
_entity.id
_entity.type
_entity.pdbx_description
1 polymer ?
#
loop_
_entity_poly.entity_id
_entity_poly.type
_entity_poly.pdbx_seq_one_letter_code
_entity_poly.pdbx_strand_id
1 'polypeptide(L)'
;MTLSKYAISSLSLVIALASAGITPSRADTVWLTNGDQFTGKITLLDSGKLFITTDYAGEISVSWDKVKTFETDHGLVIQGERYREGELYPVVKAGENRAIVATPSISSDATGPQTLQLSEITSIVAQKPLVKDFAWKGNIDAGMSHKKSSTETDNYDATLSTQARHGTWRHNIDGSYHLAKENSVESTRNASGEYALDKFLDEHWFWQGRYQYKRDWIESIKISRSFGLGPGYQFWDNDLGAFSLTSLVSAQTYVYQDEAQGEDNFYSGGVKWDYNRFLFSKSVEAFTSGELGRSFDATAPFYLKADAGLRFKLTNWSSMSMKVSRTRIESDQGNVNDTLYTLGVGVGW
;
A
#
# COMPACT_ATOMS: atom_id res chain seq x y z
N MET A 1 6.86 74.41 -23.63
CA MET A 1 5.85 73.41 -24.02
C MET A 1 6.58 72.18 -24.52
N THR A 2 6.61 71.10 -23.75
CA THR A 2 6.91 69.73 -24.21
C THR A 2 6.46 68.75 -23.12
N LEU A 3 5.49 67.92 -23.46
CA LEU A 3 4.94 66.79 -22.70
C LEU A 3 5.74 65.52 -23.02
N SER A 4 5.89 64.61 -22.05
CA SER A 4 5.83 63.13 -22.23
C SER A 4 5.96 62.46 -20.87
N LYS A 5 4.86 62.03 -20.22
CA LYS A 5 4.22 60.69 -20.29
C LYS A 5 5.12 59.53 -19.82
N TYR A 6 5.02 59.18 -18.54
CA TYR A 6 5.36 57.84 -18.05
C TYR A 6 4.12 56.96 -18.12
N ALA A 7 4.20 55.91 -18.93
CA ALA A 7 3.23 54.84 -19.00
C ALA A 7 3.34 53.97 -17.74
N ILE A 8 2.28 53.95 -16.93
CA ILE A 8 2.12 52.97 -15.86
C ILE A 8 1.79 51.64 -16.55
N SER A 9 2.79 50.76 -16.63
CA SER A 9 2.62 49.44 -17.23
C SER A 9 1.68 48.59 -16.37
N SER A 10 0.64 48.08 -17.01
CA SER A 10 -0.47 47.24 -16.52
C SER A 10 -0.07 45.85 -16.02
N LEU A 11 1.21 45.59 -15.72
CA LEU A 11 1.72 44.28 -15.31
C LEU A 11 1.65 44.03 -13.79
N SER A 12 1.42 45.06 -12.98
CA SER A 12 1.41 44.97 -11.52
C SER A 12 0.05 44.59 -10.92
N LEU A 13 -1.03 44.56 -11.72
CA LEU A 13 -2.40 44.34 -11.25
C LEU A 13 -2.90 42.89 -11.41
N VAL A 14 -2.14 42.02 -12.10
CA VAL A 14 -2.55 40.62 -12.36
C VAL A 14 -1.94 39.63 -11.35
N ILE A 15 -0.89 40.01 -10.61
CA ILE A 15 -0.25 39.14 -9.61
C ILE A 15 -0.93 39.20 -8.23
N ALA A 16 -1.81 40.19 -7.98
CA ALA A 16 -2.52 40.33 -6.71
C ALA A 16 -3.86 39.55 -6.64
N LEU A 17 -4.32 38.93 -7.74
CA LEU A 17 -5.63 38.24 -7.79
C LEU A 17 -5.53 36.70 -7.79
N ALA A 18 -4.33 36.11 -7.66
CA ALA A 18 -4.13 34.66 -7.62
C ALA A 18 -4.06 34.07 -6.19
N SER A 19 -4.20 34.89 -5.14
CA SER A 19 -4.12 34.46 -3.74
C SER A 19 -5.47 34.21 -3.07
N ALA A 20 -6.58 34.35 -3.79
CA ALA A 20 -7.92 34.14 -3.26
C ALA A 20 -8.36 32.69 -3.53
N GLY A 21 -8.27 31.84 -2.50
CA GLY A 21 -9.01 30.58 -2.48
C GLY A 21 -8.22 29.30 -2.19
N ILE A 22 -7.20 29.34 -1.32
CA ILE A 22 -6.89 28.13 -0.53
C ILE A 22 -7.68 28.28 0.76
N THR A 23 -8.96 27.91 0.76
CA THR A 23 -9.65 27.66 2.02
C THR A 23 -8.91 26.51 2.69
N PRO A 24 -8.32 26.69 3.88
CA PRO A 24 -7.82 25.56 4.63
C PRO A 24 -9.00 24.60 4.82
N SER A 25 -8.83 23.35 4.38
CA SER A 25 -9.70 22.25 4.81
C SER A 25 -9.84 22.39 6.32
N ARG A 26 -11.06 22.56 6.84
CA ARG A 26 -11.21 22.63 8.30
C ARG A 26 -10.82 21.24 8.79
N ALA A 27 -9.86 21.19 9.69
CA ALA A 27 -9.58 19.94 10.38
C ALA A 27 -10.84 19.52 11.16
N ASP A 28 -11.16 18.24 11.14
CA ASP A 28 -12.24 17.67 11.93
C ASP A 28 -12.00 17.99 13.40
N THR A 29 -13.10 18.08 14.14
CA THR A 29 -13.06 18.31 15.57
C THR A 29 -13.71 17.15 16.29
N VAL A 30 -12.99 16.59 17.25
CA VAL A 30 -13.46 15.48 18.10
C VAL A 30 -13.51 15.97 19.54
N TRP A 31 -14.70 15.87 20.16
CA TRP A 31 -14.90 16.19 21.57
C TRP A 31 -14.98 14.92 22.39
N LEU A 32 -14.30 14.90 23.54
CA LEU A 32 -14.30 13.78 24.46
C LEU A 32 -15.28 13.97 25.62
N THR A 33 -15.59 12.87 26.29
CA THR A 33 -16.51 12.85 27.44
C THR A 33 -15.95 13.57 28.67
N ASN A 34 -14.63 13.75 28.76
CA ASN A 34 -13.97 14.50 29.85
C ASN A 34 -13.84 16.01 29.57
N GLY A 35 -14.29 16.49 28.41
CA GLY A 35 -14.21 17.90 28.01
C GLY A 35 -13.02 18.24 27.09
N ASP A 36 -12.11 17.29 26.85
CA ASP A 36 -10.99 17.51 25.93
C ASP A 36 -11.49 17.62 24.48
N GLN A 37 -10.74 18.36 23.66
CA GLN A 37 -11.03 18.57 22.24
C GLN A 37 -9.75 18.33 21.42
N PHE A 38 -9.88 17.56 20.34
CA PHE A 38 -8.80 17.31 19.38
C PHE A 38 -9.20 17.83 18.02
N THR A 39 -8.20 18.35 17.30
CA THR A 39 -8.35 18.83 15.94
C THR A 39 -7.42 18.02 15.03
N GLY A 40 -7.96 17.43 13.99
CA GLY A 40 -7.22 16.58 13.05
C GLY A 40 -8.14 15.96 12.01
N LYS A 41 -7.67 15.01 11.22
CA LYS A 41 -8.48 14.32 10.22
C LYS A 41 -8.87 12.93 10.70
N ILE A 42 -10.16 12.67 10.86
CA ILE A 42 -10.70 11.34 11.16
C ILE A 42 -10.45 10.43 9.95
N THR A 43 -9.78 9.32 10.18
CA THR A 43 -9.42 8.34 9.15
C THR A 43 -10.22 7.05 9.29
N LEU A 44 -10.31 6.51 10.51
CA LEU A 44 -10.87 5.19 10.75
C LEU A 44 -11.49 5.09 12.14
N LEU A 45 -12.65 4.43 12.27
CA LEU A 45 -13.10 3.79 13.50
C LEU A 45 -13.10 2.29 13.26
N ASP A 46 -12.27 1.58 14.01
CA ASP A 46 -12.26 0.13 14.00
C ASP A 46 -11.89 -0.40 15.39
N SER A 47 -12.43 -1.57 15.72
CA SER A 47 -12.09 -2.29 16.95
C SER A 47 -12.21 -1.41 18.22
N GLY A 48 -13.19 -0.51 18.26
CA GLY A 48 -13.46 0.39 19.39
C GLY A 48 -12.48 1.55 19.55
N LYS A 49 -11.67 1.86 18.53
CA LYS A 49 -10.77 3.03 18.52
C LYS A 49 -10.99 3.92 17.30
N LEU A 50 -11.11 5.22 17.55
CA LEU A 50 -11.13 6.25 16.52
C LEU A 50 -9.71 6.74 16.24
N PHE A 51 -9.29 6.68 14.99
CA PHE A 51 -8.00 7.16 14.49
C PHE A 51 -8.16 8.55 13.89
N ILE A 52 -7.27 9.45 14.31
CA ILE A 52 -7.26 10.86 13.91
C ILE A 52 -5.84 11.22 13.53
N THR A 53 -5.61 11.67 12.30
CA THR A 53 -4.31 12.22 11.87
C THR A 53 -4.22 13.69 12.25
N THR A 54 -3.25 14.06 13.06
CA THR A 54 -2.99 15.44 13.47
C THR A 54 -1.66 15.93 12.91
N ASP A 55 -1.54 17.23 12.65
CA ASP A 55 -0.30 17.82 12.11
C ASP A 55 0.82 17.89 13.15
N TYR A 56 0.50 17.76 14.44
CA TYR A 56 1.43 17.95 15.56
C TYR A 56 1.84 16.65 16.26
N ALA A 57 1.03 15.60 16.22
CA ALA A 57 1.30 14.32 16.88
C ALA A 57 1.20 13.11 15.93
N GLY A 58 0.97 13.33 14.63
CA GLY A 58 0.72 12.25 13.66
C GLY A 58 -0.62 11.56 13.92
N GLU A 59 -0.72 10.27 13.59
CA GLU A 59 -1.92 9.47 13.87
C GLU A 59 -2.03 9.17 15.37
N ILE A 60 -3.11 9.66 15.99
CA ILE A 60 -3.49 9.35 17.36
C ILE A 60 -4.71 8.42 17.36
N SER A 61 -4.83 7.59 18.39
CA SER A 61 -6.01 6.74 18.59
C SER A 61 -6.71 7.08 19.90
N VAL A 62 -8.03 7.19 19.86
CA VAL A 62 -8.88 7.51 21.01
C VAL A 62 -9.89 6.38 21.20
N SER A 63 -10.09 5.93 22.44
CA SER A 63 -11.11 4.92 22.74
C SER A 63 -12.51 5.47 22.43
N TRP A 64 -13.30 4.72 21.67
CA TRP A 64 -14.59 5.16 21.16
C TRP A 64 -15.61 5.48 22.26
N ASP A 65 -15.53 4.77 23.38
CA ASP A 65 -16.34 5.01 24.57
C ASP A 65 -16.07 6.39 25.22
N LYS A 66 -14.90 6.98 24.95
CA LYS A 66 -14.51 8.32 25.42
C LYS A 66 -14.85 9.43 24.43
N VAL A 67 -15.31 9.10 23.23
CA VAL A 67 -15.77 10.10 22.26
C VAL A 67 -17.18 10.55 22.63
N LYS A 68 -17.34 11.87 22.79
CA LYS A 68 -18.62 12.53 23.04
C LYS A 68 -19.32 12.83 21.72
N THR A 69 -18.64 13.44 20.75
CA THR A 69 -19.18 13.73 19.43
C THR A 69 -18.03 14.18 18.52
N PHE A 70 -18.25 14.25 17.21
CA PHE A 70 -17.29 14.81 16.28
C PHE A 70 -18.01 15.57 15.15
N GLU A 71 -17.27 16.45 14.48
CA GLU A 71 -17.69 17.08 13.23
C GLU A 71 -16.61 16.89 12.16
N THR A 72 -17.03 16.67 10.92
CA THR A 72 -16.16 16.60 9.75
C THR A 72 -16.83 17.23 8.53
N ASP A 73 -16.03 17.78 7.64
CA ASP A 73 -16.45 18.35 6.36
C ASP A 73 -16.10 17.46 5.14
N HIS A 74 -15.62 16.22 5.38
CA HIS A 74 -15.38 15.24 4.33
C HIS A 74 -16.23 13.97 4.48
N GLY A 75 -16.34 13.24 3.36
CA GLY A 75 -17.13 12.01 3.29
C GLY A 75 -16.61 10.92 4.23
N LEU A 76 -17.50 10.41 5.07
CA LEU A 76 -17.27 9.24 5.92
C LEU A 76 -18.26 8.14 5.56
N VAL A 77 -17.76 6.93 5.37
CA VAL A 77 -18.62 5.74 5.30
C VAL A 77 -18.81 5.23 6.72
N ILE A 78 -20.05 5.28 7.23
CA ILE A 78 -20.39 4.91 8.61
C ILE A 78 -21.22 3.63 8.59
N GLN A 79 -20.79 2.64 9.37
CA GLN A 79 -21.48 1.37 9.56
C GLN A 79 -22.03 1.30 10.98
N GLY A 80 -23.36 1.16 11.09
CA GLY A 80 -24.05 0.96 12.36
C GLY A 80 -23.92 -0.48 12.83
N GLU A 81 -24.79 -1.36 12.34
CA GLU A 81 -24.76 -2.78 12.69
C GLU A 81 -23.65 -3.55 11.96
N ARG A 82 -23.03 -4.50 12.68
CA ARG A 82 -22.11 -5.48 12.10
C ARG A 82 -22.88 -6.24 11.01
N TYR A 83 -22.35 -6.27 9.78
CA TYR A 83 -22.92 -6.90 8.57
C TYR A 83 -23.91 -6.08 7.71
N ARG A 84 -24.26 -4.84 8.08
CA ARG A 84 -24.92 -3.91 7.14
C ARG A 84 -23.88 -3.21 6.27
N GLU A 85 -24.21 -2.90 5.02
CA GLU A 85 -23.37 -2.01 4.21
C GLU A 85 -23.25 -0.64 4.90
N GLY A 86 -22.07 -0.04 4.82
CA GLY A 86 -21.84 1.30 5.36
C GLY A 86 -22.50 2.35 4.47
N GLU A 87 -23.08 3.37 5.08
CA GLU A 87 -23.68 4.50 4.36
C GLU A 87 -22.67 5.66 4.26
N LEU A 88 -22.62 6.32 3.10
CA LEU A 88 -21.77 7.49 2.90
C LEU A 88 -22.46 8.74 3.44
N TYR A 89 -21.78 9.45 4.34
CA TYR A 89 -22.17 10.74 4.88
C TYR A 89 -21.18 11.81 4.42
N PRO A 90 -21.55 12.70 3.49
CA PRO A 90 -20.65 13.73 2.97
C PRO A 90 -20.17 14.74 4.01
N VAL A 91 -21.02 15.01 5.02
CA VAL A 91 -20.76 15.95 6.10
C VAL A 91 -21.36 15.37 7.39
N VAL A 92 -20.61 15.48 8.48
CA VAL A 92 -21.07 15.09 9.81
C VAL A 92 -20.96 16.29 10.74
N LYS A 93 -22.03 16.58 11.47
CA LYS A 93 -22.08 17.64 12.48
C LYS A 93 -22.12 17.05 13.87
N ALA A 94 -21.59 17.81 14.83
CA ALA A 94 -21.66 17.44 16.21
C ALA A 94 -23.11 17.36 16.70
N GLY A 95 -23.45 16.29 17.41
CA GLY A 95 -24.73 16.10 18.07
C GLY A 95 -24.60 16.21 19.59
N GLU A 96 -25.75 16.14 20.27
CA GLU A 96 -25.83 16.07 21.72
C GLU A 96 -25.95 14.60 22.19
N ASN A 97 -25.78 14.35 23.50
CA ASN A 97 -26.03 13.03 24.12
C ASN A 97 -25.29 11.83 23.50
N ARG A 98 -24.02 12.01 23.12
CA ARG A 98 -23.22 11.00 22.41
C ARG A 98 -23.82 10.60 21.06
N ALA A 99 -24.20 11.61 20.27
CA ALA A 99 -24.67 11.47 18.90
C ALA A 99 -23.87 12.32 17.92
N ILE A 100 -23.99 11.99 16.63
CA ILE A 100 -23.70 12.89 15.51
C ILE A 100 -24.98 13.18 14.72
N VAL A 101 -25.00 14.28 13.99
CA VAL A 101 -26.06 14.62 13.04
C VAL A 101 -25.47 14.60 11.64
N ALA A 102 -25.96 13.74 10.77
CA ALA A 102 -25.42 13.57 9.43
C ALA A 102 -26.56 13.36 8.42
N THR A 103 -26.36 13.77 7.18
CA THR A 103 -27.30 13.49 6.08
C THR A 103 -26.61 12.51 5.12
N PRO A 104 -27.21 11.34 4.85
CA PRO A 104 -26.60 10.36 3.97
C PRO A 104 -26.64 10.84 2.51
N SER A 105 -25.77 10.30 1.67
CA SER A 105 -25.78 10.57 0.23
C SER A 105 -27.04 10.00 -0.43
N ILE A 106 -27.39 10.49 -1.63
CA ILE A 106 -28.64 10.23 -2.35
C ILE A 106 -28.91 8.73 -2.63
N SER A 107 -27.93 7.85 -2.38
CA SER A 107 -28.08 6.39 -2.53
C SER A 107 -28.82 5.68 -1.38
N SER A 108 -29.23 6.38 -0.32
CA SER A 108 -29.99 5.79 0.80
C SER A 108 -31.48 6.13 0.77
N ASP A 109 -32.33 5.23 1.29
CA ASP A 109 -33.78 5.42 1.42
C ASP A 109 -34.17 6.62 2.31
N ALA A 110 -33.25 7.11 3.15
CA ALA A 110 -33.42 8.29 3.98
C ALA A 110 -32.85 9.55 3.29
N THR A 111 -33.67 10.60 3.14
CA THR A 111 -33.30 11.83 2.42
C THR A 111 -33.19 13.08 3.31
N GLY A 112 -32.87 12.92 4.60
CA GLY A 112 -32.80 14.04 5.55
C GLY A 112 -31.77 13.86 6.66
N PRO A 113 -31.54 14.91 7.49
CA PRO A 113 -30.63 14.82 8.63
C PRO A 113 -31.10 13.74 9.60
N GLN A 114 -30.21 12.81 9.91
CA GLN A 114 -30.42 11.77 10.91
C GLN A 114 -29.46 11.96 12.08
N THR A 115 -29.98 11.70 13.28
CA THR A 115 -29.19 11.64 14.50
C THR A 115 -28.73 10.21 14.72
N LEU A 116 -27.43 9.97 14.62
CA LEU A 116 -26.83 8.65 14.82
C LEU A 116 -26.19 8.61 16.20
N GLN A 117 -26.60 7.64 17.01
CA GLN A 117 -25.97 7.42 18.32
C GLN A 117 -24.59 6.79 18.12
N LEU A 118 -23.56 7.35 18.76
CA LEU A 118 -22.20 6.81 18.67
C LEU A 118 -22.13 5.35 19.17
N SER A 119 -23.02 4.95 20.11
CA SER A 119 -23.12 3.57 20.59
C SER A 119 -23.57 2.57 19.52
N GLU A 120 -24.24 3.03 18.48
CA GLU A 120 -24.75 2.20 17.39
C GLU A 120 -23.74 2.09 16.24
N ILE A 121 -22.72 2.96 16.21
CA ILE A 121 -21.69 2.96 15.16
C ILE A 121 -20.60 1.96 15.52
N THR A 122 -20.40 0.98 14.63
CA THR A 122 -19.35 -0.03 14.78
C THR A 122 -18.10 0.25 13.95
N SER A 123 -18.24 0.92 12.80
CA SER A 123 -17.10 1.29 11.97
C SER A 123 -17.31 2.61 11.24
N ILE A 124 -16.20 3.31 10.98
CA ILE A 124 -16.13 4.52 10.17
C ILE A 124 -14.90 4.37 9.28
N VAL A 125 -15.03 4.65 8.00
CA VAL A 125 -13.88 4.73 7.08
C VAL A 125 -13.97 6.05 6.33
N ALA A 126 -12.90 6.84 6.38
CA ALA A 126 -12.83 8.05 5.58
C ALA A 126 -12.85 7.71 4.10
N GLN A 127 -13.69 8.41 3.35
CA GLN A 127 -13.69 8.28 1.89
C GLN A 127 -12.36 8.80 1.37
N LYS A 128 -11.62 7.95 0.64
CA LYS A 128 -10.40 8.39 -0.04
C LYS A 128 -10.81 9.38 -1.14
N PRO A 129 -10.31 10.63 -1.11
CA PRO A 129 -10.62 11.59 -2.17
C PRO A 129 -10.13 11.05 -3.50
N LEU A 130 -10.97 11.10 -4.54
CA LEU A 130 -10.57 10.74 -5.90
C LEU A 130 -9.47 11.70 -6.45
N VAL A 131 -9.31 12.88 -5.84
CA VAL A 131 -8.48 14.00 -6.32
C VAL A 131 -7.47 14.48 -5.27
N LYS A 132 -6.91 13.58 -4.46
CA LYS A 132 -5.60 13.88 -3.84
C LYS A 132 -4.55 13.42 -4.83
N ASP A 133 -4.06 14.37 -5.62
CA ASP A 133 -3.27 14.07 -6.80
C ASP A 133 -2.01 13.28 -6.50
N PHE A 134 -1.42 13.29 -5.31
CA PHE A 134 -0.25 12.46 -5.04
C PHE A 134 -0.32 11.79 -3.67
N ALA A 135 -0.14 10.47 -3.65
CA ALA A 135 0.08 9.69 -2.45
C ALA A 135 1.32 8.81 -2.64
N TRP A 136 2.25 8.84 -1.69
CA TRP A 136 3.45 8.04 -1.72
C TRP A 136 3.62 7.34 -0.39
N LYS A 137 3.78 6.02 -0.45
CA LYS A 137 4.05 5.18 0.70
C LYS A 137 5.18 4.22 0.38
N GLY A 138 5.87 3.75 1.39
CA GLY A 138 6.88 2.72 1.19
C GLY A 138 7.46 2.20 2.48
N ASN A 139 8.26 1.17 2.34
CA ASN A 139 9.01 0.58 3.44
C ASN A 139 10.33 0.02 2.92
N ILE A 140 11.38 0.21 3.70
CA ILE A 140 12.64 -0.51 3.55
C ILE A 140 12.82 -1.42 4.75
N ASP A 141 13.01 -2.71 4.53
CA ASP A 141 13.29 -3.72 5.55
C ASP A 141 14.76 -4.17 5.42
N ALA A 142 15.45 -4.32 6.55
CA ALA A 142 16.78 -4.92 6.62
C ALA A 142 16.81 -6.05 7.67
N GLY A 143 17.43 -7.16 7.32
CA GLY A 143 17.59 -8.34 8.18
C GLY A 143 19.04 -8.80 8.24
N MET A 144 19.49 -9.27 9.40
CA MET A 144 20.80 -9.88 9.58
C MET A 144 20.70 -11.01 10.60
N SER A 145 21.36 -12.14 10.33
CA SER A 145 21.49 -13.24 11.30
C SER A 145 22.88 -13.87 11.25
N HIS A 146 23.38 -14.28 12.40
CA HIS A 146 24.64 -15.01 12.55
C HIS A 146 24.41 -16.28 13.37
N LYS A 147 24.87 -17.43 12.86
CA LYS A 147 24.78 -18.72 13.55
C LYS A 147 26.16 -19.36 13.60
N LYS A 148 26.59 -19.75 14.80
CA LYS A 148 27.85 -20.46 15.02
C LYS A 148 27.60 -21.84 15.64
N SER A 149 28.00 -22.89 14.92
CA SER A 149 27.93 -24.28 15.38
C SER A 149 29.08 -25.10 14.76
N SER A 150 28.82 -26.30 14.22
CA SER A 150 29.76 -27.03 13.36
C SER A 150 30.10 -26.29 12.06
N THR A 151 29.19 -25.40 11.66
CA THR A 151 29.25 -24.52 10.50
C THR A 151 28.93 -23.10 10.97
N GLU A 152 29.57 -22.10 10.37
CA GLU A 152 29.27 -20.68 10.54
C GLU A 152 28.37 -20.20 9.39
N THR A 153 27.24 -19.58 9.73
CA THR A 153 26.28 -19.06 8.74
C THR A 153 25.99 -17.58 8.99
N ASP A 154 26.22 -16.75 7.98
CA ASP A 154 25.87 -15.33 7.97
C ASP A 154 24.82 -15.06 6.91
N ASN A 155 23.72 -14.40 7.28
CA ASN A 155 22.68 -13.98 6.35
C ASN A 155 22.45 -12.47 6.43
N TYR A 156 22.26 -11.85 5.27
CA TYR A 156 21.96 -10.44 5.09
C TYR A 156 20.82 -10.28 4.09
N ASP A 157 19.83 -9.48 4.48
CA ASP A 157 18.62 -9.22 3.71
C ASP A 157 18.35 -7.72 3.63
N ALA A 158 18.03 -7.24 2.43
CA ALA A 158 17.47 -5.91 2.23
C ALA A 158 16.29 -6.00 1.28
N THR A 159 15.16 -5.37 1.64
CA THR A 159 13.97 -5.29 0.79
C THR A 159 13.48 -3.85 0.75
N LEU A 160 13.17 -3.35 -0.44
CA LEU A 160 12.50 -2.08 -0.68
C LEU A 160 11.14 -2.37 -1.31
N SER A 161 10.09 -1.72 -0.83
CA SER A 161 8.79 -1.69 -1.49
C SER A 161 8.25 -0.28 -1.43
N THR A 162 7.89 0.30 -2.57
CA THR A 162 7.34 1.66 -2.62
C THR A 162 6.25 1.79 -3.67
N GLN A 163 5.23 2.57 -3.32
CA GLN A 163 4.07 2.83 -4.15
C GLN A 163 3.79 4.32 -4.21
N ALA A 164 3.76 4.87 -5.42
CA ALA A 164 3.34 6.24 -5.67
C ALA A 164 2.06 6.23 -6.53
N ARG A 165 1.04 6.98 -6.12
CA ARG A 165 -0.23 7.11 -6.83
C ARG A 165 -0.41 8.55 -7.26
N HIS A 166 -0.71 8.75 -8.55
CA HIS A 166 -1.08 10.05 -9.09
C HIS A 166 -2.26 9.95 -10.07
N GLY A 167 -3.39 10.55 -9.70
CA GLY A 167 -4.66 10.39 -10.42
C GLY A 167 -5.01 8.91 -10.62
N THR A 168 -5.12 8.48 -11.88
CA THR A 168 -5.42 7.10 -12.27
C THR A 168 -4.17 6.23 -12.45
N TRP A 169 -2.98 6.72 -12.11
CA TRP A 169 -1.74 5.97 -12.22
C TRP A 169 -1.24 5.51 -10.85
N ARG A 170 -0.77 4.27 -10.76
CA ARG A 170 -0.09 3.73 -9.59
C ARG A 170 1.23 3.08 -10.02
N HIS A 171 2.32 3.63 -9.50
CA HIS A 171 3.69 3.16 -9.70
C HIS A 171 4.06 2.30 -8.50
N ASN A 172 4.45 1.05 -8.73
CA ASN A 172 4.97 0.15 -7.70
C ASN A 172 6.41 -0.19 -8.07
N ILE A 173 7.33 -0.02 -7.13
CA ILE A 173 8.75 -0.38 -7.28
C ILE A 173 9.10 -1.28 -6.09
N ASP A 174 9.58 -2.48 -6.41
CA ASP A 174 10.09 -3.41 -5.42
C ASP A 174 11.55 -3.76 -5.73
N GLY A 175 12.35 -3.95 -4.69
CA GLY A 175 13.76 -4.32 -4.80
C GLY A 175 14.15 -5.25 -3.67
N SER A 176 15.01 -6.22 -3.95
CA SER A 176 15.53 -7.11 -2.91
C SER A 176 16.98 -7.47 -3.15
N TYR A 177 17.71 -7.70 -2.06
CA TYR A 177 19.05 -8.27 -2.06
C TYR A 177 19.15 -9.29 -0.94
N HIS A 178 19.65 -10.48 -1.26
CA HIS A 178 19.88 -11.56 -0.31
C HIS A 178 21.30 -12.10 -0.46
N LEU A 179 22.00 -12.23 0.65
CA LEU A 179 23.34 -12.83 0.74
C LEU A 179 23.41 -13.78 1.93
N ALA A 180 23.70 -15.04 1.66
CA ALA A 180 23.99 -16.06 2.65
C ALA A 180 25.41 -16.59 2.45
N LYS A 181 26.16 -16.75 3.53
CA LYS A 181 27.48 -17.37 3.55
C LYS A 181 27.50 -18.55 4.50
N GLU A 182 28.07 -19.66 4.05
CA GLU A 182 28.35 -20.83 4.85
C GLU A 182 29.87 -21.03 4.93
N ASN A 183 30.45 -20.98 6.13
CA ASN A 183 31.90 -21.03 6.36
C ASN A 183 32.68 -20.06 5.46
N SER A 184 32.20 -18.81 5.37
CA SER A 184 32.73 -17.75 4.49
C SER A 184 32.60 -17.99 2.98
N VAL A 185 31.95 -19.06 2.53
CA VAL A 185 31.64 -19.33 1.12
C VAL A 185 30.22 -18.86 0.82
N GLU A 186 30.00 -18.13 -0.27
CA GLU A 186 28.65 -17.68 -0.67
C GLU A 186 27.79 -18.90 -1.03
N SER A 187 26.75 -19.16 -0.24
CA SER A 187 25.76 -20.22 -0.48
C SER A 187 24.50 -19.68 -1.13
N THR A 188 24.22 -18.38 -0.99
CA THR A 188 23.18 -17.70 -1.75
C THR A 188 23.61 -16.28 -2.00
N ARG A 189 23.38 -15.80 -3.22
CA ARG A 189 23.54 -14.40 -3.55
C ARG A 189 22.60 -14.08 -4.68
N ASN A 190 21.66 -13.17 -4.45
CA ASN A 190 20.75 -12.71 -5.48
C ASN A 190 20.28 -11.27 -5.25
N ALA A 191 19.90 -10.64 -6.35
CA ALA A 191 19.34 -9.30 -6.38
C ALA A 191 18.15 -9.29 -7.32
N SER A 192 17.06 -8.64 -6.93
CA SER A 192 15.89 -8.50 -7.80
C SER A 192 15.33 -7.08 -7.77
N GLY A 193 14.71 -6.69 -8.87
CA GLY A 193 13.99 -5.44 -9.03
C GLY A 193 12.73 -5.65 -9.87
N GLU A 194 11.67 -4.96 -9.48
CA GLU A 194 10.38 -4.97 -10.17
C GLU A 194 9.86 -3.54 -10.27
N TYR A 195 9.31 -3.21 -11.44
CA TYR A 195 8.51 -2.00 -11.64
C TYR A 195 7.18 -2.39 -12.27
N ALA A 196 6.08 -2.02 -11.61
CA ALA A 196 4.73 -2.21 -12.13
C ALA A 196 4.00 -0.86 -12.21
N LEU A 197 3.44 -0.58 -13.38
CA LEU A 197 2.63 0.60 -13.65
C LEU A 197 1.18 0.16 -13.86
N ASP A 198 0.30 0.59 -12.95
CA ASP A 198 -1.13 0.37 -13.06
C ASP A 198 -1.82 1.62 -13.59
N LYS A 199 -2.66 1.45 -14.61
CA LYS A 199 -3.58 2.45 -15.12
C LYS A 199 -5.00 2.06 -14.73
N PHE A 200 -5.56 2.75 -13.75
CA PHE A 200 -6.95 2.56 -13.31
C PHE A 200 -7.92 3.08 -14.36
N LEU A 201 -8.88 2.24 -14.73
CA LEU A 201 -10.03 2.58 -15.57
C LEU A 201 -11.17 3.14 -14.71
N ASP A 202 -11.37 2.52 -13.54
CA ASP A 202 -12.25 2.97 -12.47
C ASP A 202 -11.61 2.64 -11.10
N GLU A 203 -12.37 2.63 -10.01
CA GLU A 203 -11.85 2.34 -8.66
C GLU A 203 -11.45 0.87 -8.44
N HIS A 204 -11.94 -0.05 -9.27
CA HIS A 204 -11.70 -1.49 -9.17
C HIS A 204 -10.82 -2.00 -10.31
N TRP A 205 -11.10 -1.65 -11.57
CA TRP A 205 -10.40 -2.18 -12.73
C TRP A 205 -9.17 -1.35 -13.09
N PHE A 206 -8.06 -2.04 -13.36
CA PHE A 206 -6.84 -1.42 -13.87
C PHE A 206 -6.15 -2.29 -14.91
N TRP A 207 -5.32 -1.68 -15.75
CA TRP A 207 -4.37 -2.37 -16.61
C TRP A 207 -2.97 -2.22 -16.05
N GLN A 208 -2.24 -3.33 -15.92
CA GLN A 208 -0.88 -3.35 -15.40
C GLN A 208 0.12 -3.64 -16.52
N GLY A 209 1.19 -2.84 -16.57
CA GLY A 209 2.43 -3.20 -17.25
C GLY A 209 3.54 -3.38 -16.23
N ARG A 210 4.30 -4.47 -16.36
CA ARG A 210 5.27 -4.89 -15.34
C ARG A 210 6.56 -5.36 -15.97
N TYR A 211 7.67 -4.87 -15.43
CA TYR A 211 9.01 -5.34 -15.77
C TYR A 211 9.69 -5.90 -14.52
N GLN A 212 10.32 -7.05 -14.67
CA GLN A 212 11.07 -7.71 -13.60
C GLN A 212 12.45 -8.11 -14.08
N TYR A 213 13.41 -8.00 -13.18
CA TYR A 213 14.77 -8.46 -13.36
C TYR A 213 15.26 -9.12 -12.08
N LYS A 214 15.73 -10.37 -12.17
CA LYS A 214 16.45 -11.06 -11.11
C LYS A 214 17.82 -11.47 -11.62
N ARG A 215 18.84 -11.24 -10.80
CA ARG A 215 20.17 -11.84 -10.95
C ARG A 215 20.40 -12.79 -9.78
N ASP A 216 20.69 -14.04 -10.10
CA ASP A 216 21.18 -15.04 -9.16
C ASP A 216 22.62 -15.38 -9.52
N TRP A 217 23.51 -15.49 -8.53
CA TRP A 217 24.92 -15.85 -8.77
C TRP A 217 25.22 -17.30 -8.39
N ILE A 218 24.29 -17.99 -7.72
CA ILE A 218 24.47 -19.36 -7.23
C ILE A 218 23.54 -20.35 -7.94
N GLU A 219 22.28 -19.99 -8.16
CA GLU A 219 21.29 -20.87 -8.80
C GLU A 219 21.56 -21.15 -10.29
N SER A 220 20.95 -22.20 -10.85
CA SER A 220 21.10 -22.58 -12.27
C SER A 220 20.61 -21.49 -13.21
N ILE A 221 19.53 -20.79 -12.86
CA ILE A 221 19.01 -19.64 -13.60
C ILE A 221 19.71 -18.38 -13.09
N LYS A 222 20.74 -17.97 -13.83
CA LYS A 222 21.58 -16.81 -13.54
C LYS A 222 20.82 -15.50 -13.71
N ILE A 223 20.07 -15.32 -14.79
CA ILE A 223 19.25 -14.11 -15.02
C ILE A 223 17.84 -14.53 -15.38
N SER A 224 16.86 -13.92 -14.72
CA SER A 224 15.46 -13.96 -15.14
C SER A 224 14.99 -12.56 -15.48
N ARG A 225 14.42 -12.40 -16.67
CA ARG A 225 13.76 -11.15 -17.11
C ARG A 225 12.33 -11.45 -17.50
N SER A 226 11.43 -10.55 -17.16
CA SER A 226 10.03 -10.68 -17.53
C SER A 226 9.44 -9.32 -17.86
N PHE A 227 8.71 -9.24 -18.97
CA PHE A 227 7.84 -8.12 -19.28
C PHE A 227 6.41 -8.63 -19.44
N GLY A 228 5.53 -8.24 -18.52
CA GLY A 228 4.14 -8.69 -18.42
C GLY A 228 3.14 -7.56 -18.62
N LEU A 229 2.03 -7.88 -19.26
CA LEU A 229 0.89 -6.98 -19.43
C LEU A 229 -0.41 -7.72 -19.13
N GLY A 230 -1.36 -7.05 -18.48
CA GLY A 230 -2.70 -7.61 -18.35
C GLY A 230 -3.63 -6.87 -17.39
N PRO A 231 -4.89 -7.30 -17.32
CA PRO A 231 -5.90 -6.67 -16.48
C PRO A 231 -5.72 -7.07 -15.01
N GLY A 232 -6.04 -6.14 -14.13
CA GLY A 232 -6.14 -6.34 -12.70
C GLY A 232 -7.44 -5.81 -12.13
N TYR A 233 -7.80 -6.36 -10.97
CA TYR A 233 -8.99 -6.03 -10.22
C TYR A 233 -8.62 -5.77 -8.76
N GLN A 234 -8.90 -4.56 -8.29
CA GLN A 234 -8.76 -4.11 -6.91
C GLN A 234 -10.08 -4.40 -6.20
N PHE A 235 -10.09 -5.39 -5.31
CA PHE A 235 -11.29 -5.76 -4.55
C PHE A 235 -11.61 -4.74 -3.45
N TRP A 236 -10.57 -4.22 -2.80
CA TRP A 236 -10.67 -3.10 -1.86
C TRP A 236 -9.32 -2.42 -1.70
N ASP A 237 -9.32 -1.13 -1.37
CA ASP A 237 -8.12 -0.36 -0.99
C ASP A 237 -8.55 0.74 0.01
N ASN A 238 -8.42 0.48 1.31
CA ASN A 238 -8.87 1.38 2.38
C ASN A 238 -7.79 1.53 3.47
N ASP A 239 -8.14 2.19 4.57
CA ASP A 239 -7.20 2.48 5.67
C ASP A 239 -6.81 1.26 6.50
N LEU A 240 -7.52 0.13 6.31
CA LEU A 240 -7.23 -1.15 6.93
C LEU A 240 -6.46 -2.09 6.01
N GLY A 241 -6.25 -1.76 4.74
CA GLY A 241 -5.47 -2.57 3.82
C GLY A 241 -6.06 -2.63 2.42
N ALA A 242 -5.49 -3.50 1.59
CA ALA A 242 -5.84 -3.64 0.19
C ALA A 242 -5.77 -5.10 -0.26
N PHE A 243 -6.54 -5.43 -1.29
CA PHE A 243 -6.41 -6.69 -2.01
C PHE A 243 -6.64 -6.49 -3.50
N SER A 244 -5.73 -7.02 -4.30
CA SER A 244 -5.86 -7.03 -5.75
C SER A 244 -5.35 -8.33 -6.35
N LEU A 245 -5.93 -8.67 -7.50
CA LEU A 245 -5.45 -9.72 -8.39
C LEU A 245 -5.10 -9.12 -9.75
N THR A 246 -4.05 -9.61 -10.38
CA THR A 246 -3.65 -9.22 -11.74
C THR A 246 -3.37 -10.46 -12.56
N SER A 247 -4.02 -10.59 -13.72
CA SER A 247 -3.64 -11.60 -14.71
C SER A 247 -2.62 -10.99 -15.66
N LEU A 248 -1.55 -11.70 -15.96
CA LEU A 248 -0.46 -11.22 -16.81
C LEU A 248 -0.17 -12.23 -17.92
N VAL A 249 -0.01 -11.71 -19.13
CA VAL A 249 0.69 -12.40 -20.22
C VAL A 249 2.07 -11.77 -20.32
N SER A 250 3.11 -12.59 -20.25
CA SER A 250 4.49 -12.13 -20.13
C SER A 250 5.40 -12.76 -21.16
N ALA A 251 6.32 -11.96 -21.70
CA ALA A 251 7.52 -12.44 -22.38
C ALA A 251 8.62 -12.62 -21.31
N GLN A 252 9.17 -13.83 -21.23
CA GLN A 252 10.20 -14.20 -20.26
C GLN A 252 11.49 -14.60 -20.95
N THR A 253 12.61 -14.30 -20.31
CA THR A 253 13.94 -14.75 -20.69
C THR A 253 14.66 -15.34 -19.49
N TYR A 254 15.10 -16.59 -19.59
CA TYR A 254 16.01 -17.23 -18.64
C TYR A 254 17.40 -17.36 -19.26
N VAL A 255 18.41 -16.84 -18.58
CA VAL A 255 19.81 -17.05 -18.93
C VAL A 255 20.42 -17.95 -17.88
N TYR A 256 21.04 -19.04 -18.31
CA TYR A 256 21.57 -20.06 -17.41
C TYR A 256 23.00 -19.75 -16.96
N GLN A 257 23.39 -20.37 -15.84
CA GLN A 257 24.74 -20.25 -15.28
C GLN A 257 25.77 -21.00 -16.15
N ASP A 258 25.38 -22.15 -16.70
CA ASP A 258 26.16 -22.89 -17.70
C ASP A 258 25.98 -22.25 -19.08
N GLU A 259 27.07 -21.68 -19.62
CA GLU A 259 27.04 -21.01 -20.93
C GLU A 259 26.69 -21.96 -22.07
N ALA A 260 26.89 -23.27 -21.92
CA ALA A 260 26.49 -24.26 -22.92
C ALA A 260 24.96 -24.41 -23.02
N GLN A 261 24.21 -24.09 -21.96
CA GLN A 261 22.74 -24.11 -21.96
C GLN A 261 22.15 -22.86 -22.64
N GLY A 262 22.89 -21.76 -22.68
CA GLY A 262 22.48 -20.54 -23.38
C GLY A 262 21.34 -19.79 -22.68
N GLU A 263 20.30 -19.44 -23.44
CA GLU A 263 19.12 -18.74 -22.95
C GLU A 263 17.82 -19.30 -23.54
N ASP A 264 16.76 -19.25 -22.76
CA ASP A 264 15.40 -19.56 -23.20
C ASP A 264 14.55 -18.29 -23.25
N ASN A 265 13.79 -18.15 -24.33
CA ASN A 265 12.83 -17.07 -24.52
C ASN A 265 11.45 -17.69 -24.74
N PHE A 266 10.49 -17.36 -23.89
CA PHE A 266 9.16 -17.97 -23.91
C PHE A 266 8.06 -17.01 -23.48
N TYR A 267 6.82 -17.39 -23.78
CA TYR A 267 5.65 -16.67 -23.31
C TYR A 267 4.95 -17.43 -22.19
N SER A 268 4.41 -16.70 -21.22
CA SER A 268 3.76 -17.28 -20.05
C SER A 268 2.47 -16.55 -19.68
N GLY A 269 1.57 -17.26 -19.02
CA GLY A 269 0.43 -16.68 -18.31
C GLY A 269 0.60 -16.84 -16.80
N GLY A 270 0.20 -15.83 -16.03
CA GLY A 270 0.26 -15.86 -14.57
C GLY A 270 -0.83 -15.03 -13.91
N VAL A 271 -1.10 -15.35 -12.64
CA VAL A 271 -1.96 -14.59 -11.74
C VAL A 271 -1.13 -14.12 -10.57
N LYS A 272 -1.00 -12.80 -10.44
CA LYS A 272 -0.39 -12.11 -9.31
C LYS A 272 -1.47 -11.77 -8.28
N TRP A 273 -1.16 -11.92 -7.00
CA TRP A 273 -1.95 -11.40 -5.90
C TRP A 273 -1.13 -10.44 -5.06
N ASP A 274 -1.81 -9.45 -4.49
CA ASP A 274 -1.25 -8.51 -3.52
C ASP A 274 -2.31 -8.24 -2.46
N TYR A 275 -2.02 -8.62 -1.22
CA TYR A 275 -2.91 -8.53 -0.07
C TYR A 275 -2.16 -7.95 1.13
N ASN A 276 -2.77 -6.98 1.81
CA ASN A 276 -2.39 -6.59 3.14
C ASN A 276 -3.60 -6.23 4.01
N ARG A 277 -3.49 -6.47 5.32
CA ARG A 277 -4.53 -6.14 6.30
C ARG A 277 -3.93 -5.77 7.64
N PHE A 278 -4.30 -4.58 8.10
CA PHE A 278 -4.08 -4.13 9.47
C PHE A 278 -5.04 -4.84 10.44
N LEU A 279 -4.48 -5.32 11.53
CA LEU A 279 -5.12 -6.02 12.64
C LEU A 279 -4.79 -5.28 13.94
N PHE A 280 -5.57 -5.54 14.99
CA PHE A 280 -5.32 -5.03 16.35
C PHE A 280 -5.06 -3.51 16.39
N SER A 281 -6.00 -2.71 15.87
CA SER A 281 -5.84 -1.25 15.82
C SER A 281 -4.57 -0.81 15.08
N LYS A 282 -4.30 -1.42 13.92
CA LYS A 282 -3.12 -1.17 13.05
C LYS A 282 -1.76 -1.49 13.68
N SER A 283 -1.70 -2.15 14.84
CA SER A 283 -0.42 -2.54 15.45
C SER A 283 0.26 -3.71 14.73
N VAL A 284 -0.52 -4.54 14.03
CA VAL A 284 -0.03 -5.66 13.23
C VAL A 284 -0.57 -5.54 11.82
N GLU A 285 0.26 -5.77 10.81
CA GLU A 285 -0.11 -5.91 9.41
C GLU A 285 0.19 -7.33 8.95
N ALA A 286 -0.84 -8.06 8.55
CA ALA A 286 -0.68 -9.33 7.84
C ALA A 286 -0.63 -9.05 6.34
N PHE A 287 0.37 -9.59 5.65
CA PHE A 287 0.52 -9.39 4.21
C PHE A 287 0.87 -10.68 3.48
N THR A 288 0.43 -10.77 2.23
CA THR A 288 0.91 -11.77 1.29
C THR A 288 0.87 -11.21 -0.12
N SER A 289 1.91 -11.48 -0.89
CA SER A 289 1.98 -11.15 -2.30
C SER A 289 2.64 -12.29 -3.04
N GLY A 290 2.38 -12.41 -4.33
CA GLY A 290 2.97 -13.48 -5.09
C GLY A 290 2.39 -13.59 -6.48
N GLU A 291 2.92 -14.55 -7.23
CA GLU A 291 2.52 -14.86 -8.58
C GLU A 291 2.62 -16.37 -8.81
N LEU A 292 1.55 -16.91 -9.38
CA LEU A 292 1.47 -18.28 -9.84
C LEU A 292 1.27 -18.24 -11.36
N GLY A 293 2.07 -18.98 -12.10
CA GLY A 293 1.99 -19.01 -13.55
C GLY A 293 2.59 -20.25 -14.18
N ARG A 294 2.58 -20.27 -15.51
CA ARG A 294 3.19 -21.29 -16.35
C ARG A 294 3.50 -20.74 -17.73
N SER A 295 4.49 -21.31 -18.41
CA SER A 295 4.69 -21.05 -19.82
C SER A 295 3.56 -21.64 -20.67
N PHE A 296 3.38 -21.10 -21.88
CA PHE A 296 2.44 -21.65 -22.87
C PHE A 296 3.04 -22.82 -23.64
N ASP A 297 4.36 -22.96 -23.60
CA ASP A 297 5.14 -24.11 -24.10
C ASP A 297 5.53 -25.04 -22.92
N ALA A 298 6.54 -25.88 -23.12
CA ALA A 298 7.07 -26.79 -22.11
C ALA A 298 8.29 -26.25 -21.33
N THR A 299 8.72 -25.02 -21.61
CA THR A 299 9.97 -24.43 -21.08
C THR A 299 9.91 -24.25 -19.56
N ALA A 300 8.80 -23.70 -19.05
CA ALA A 300 8.59 -23.47 -17.61
C ALA A 300 7.16 -23.85 -17.21
N PRO A 301 6.83 -25.16 -17.13
CA PRO A 301 5.46 -25.64 -16.91
C PRO A 301 4.85 -25.19 -15.58
N PHE A 302 5.67 -24.74 -14.62
CA PHE A 302 5.20 -24.20 -13.35
C PHE A 302 6.14 -23.12 -12.80
N TYR A 303 5.54 -21.99 -12.41
CA TYR A 303 6.21 -20.89 -11.72
C TYR A 303 5.38 -20.45 -10.51
N LEU A 304 6.00 -20.39 -9.34
CA LEU A 304 5.42 -19.84 -8.12
C LEU A 304 6.46 -18.97 -7.41
N LYS A 305 6.10 -17.71 -7.16
CA LYS A 305 6.77 -16.85 -6.18
C LYS A 305 5.72 -16.40 -5.18
N ALA A 306 5.94 -16.62 -3.88
CA ALA A 306 5.00 -16.25 -2.85
C ALA A 306 5.70 -15.74 -1.61
N ASP A 307 5.27 -14.59 -1.12
CA ASP A 307 5.65 -13.99 0.14
C ASP A 307 4.44 -13.99 1.08
N ALA A 308 4.65 -14.35 2.33
CA ALA A 308 3.67 -14.21 3.40
C ALA A 308 4.36 -13.73 4.67
N GLY A 309 3.76 -12.79 5.38
CA GLY A 309 4.40 -12.23 6.57
C GLY A 309 3.49 -11.45 7.49
N LEU A 310 4.07 -11.11 8.63
CA LEU A 310 3.51 -10.22 9.64
C LEU A 310 4.48 -9.07 9.86
N ARG A 311 3.96 -7.85 9.92
CA ARG A 311 4.70 -6.64 10.27
C ARG A 311 4.10 -6.03 11.53
N PHE A 312 4.92 -5.87 12.56
CA PHE A 312 4.57 -5.26 13.84
C PHE A 312 5.03 -3.81 13.83
N LYS A 313 4.09 -2.86 13.91
CA LYS A 313 4.43 -1.45 14.04
C LYS A 313 4.95 -1.17 15.44
N LEU A 314 6.17 -0.64 15.53
CA LEU A 314 6.79 -0.21 16.79
C LEU A 314 6.51 1.28 17.02
N THR A 315 6.51 2.06 15.94
CA THR A 315 6.13 3.47 15.93
C THR A 315 5.36 3.78 14.63
N ASN A 316 5.09 5.05 14.36
CA ASN A 316 4.46 5.48 13.09
C ASN A 316 5.37 5.26 11.87
N TRP A 317 6.69 5.14 12.07
CA TRP A 317 7.68 5.01 10.98
C TRP A 317 8.57 3.77 11.12
N SER A 318 8.60 3.09 12.27
CA SER A 318 9.42 1.88 12.47
C SER A 318 8.58 0.64 12.68
N SER A 319 9.07 -0.48 12.17
CA SER A 319 8.42 -1.78 12.29
C SER A 319 9.42 -2.92 12.44
N MET A 320 8.93 -4.06 12.91
CA MET A 320 9.62 -5.35 12.84
C MET A 320 8.79 -6.27 11.94
N SER A 321 9.43 -7.00 11.03
CA SER A 321 8.75 -7.89 10.09
C SER A 321 9.26 -9.32 10.20
N MET A 322 8.34 -10.26 10.03
CA MET A 322 8.60 -11.67 9.87
C MET A 322 7.99 -12.09 8.53
N LYS A 323 8.80 -12.64 7.63
CA LYS A 323 8.39 -12.98 6.28
C LYS A 323 8.90 -14.37 5.90
N VAL A 324 8.07 -15.13 5.20
CA VAL A 324 8.44 -16.37 4.53
C VAL A 324 8.27 -16.15 3.03
N SER A 325 9.34 -16.39 2.29
CA SER A 325 9.40 -16.28 0.83
C SER A 325 9.61 -17.68 0.24
N ARG A 326 8.78 -18.05 -0.73
CA ARG A 326 8.83 -19.33 -1.44
C ARG A 326 8.98 -19.06 -2.93
N THR A 327 10.04 -19.60 -3.53
CA THR A 327 10.21 -19.60 -4.99
C THR A 327 10.27 -21.05 -5.47
N ARG A 328 9.41 -21.40 -6.42
CA ARG A 328 9.46 -22.69 -7.10
C ARG A 328 9.32 -22.46 -8.59
N ILE A 329 10.34 -22.85 -9.34
CA ILE A 329 10.36 -22.79 -10.80
C ILE A 329 10.66 -24.20 -11.26
N GLU A 330 9.77 -24.76 -12.07
CA GLU A 330 10.04 -25.98 -12.82
C GLU A 330 10.32 -25.58 -14.25
N SER A 331 11.51 -25.89 -14.74
CA SER A 331 11.90 -25.68 -16.14
C SER A 331 12.64 -26.91 -16.68
N ASP A 332 12.57 -27.06 -18.00
CA ASP A 332 13.25 -28.11 -18.76
C ASP A 332 14.78 -28.15 -18.54
N GLN A 333 15.42 -27.01 -18.31
CA GLN A 333 16.87 -26.84 -18.20
C GLN A 333 17.34 -26.55 -16.75
N GLY A 334 16.41 -26.39 -15.80
CA GLY A 334 16.77 -26.18 -14.39
C GLY A 334 15.58 -25.87 -13.49
N ASN A 335 15.64 -26.34 -12.25
CA ASN A 335 14.60 -26.10 -11.25
C ASN A 335 15.12 -25.21 -10.13
N VAL A 336 14.26 -24.33 -9.62
CA VAL A 336 14.51 -23.54 -8.41
C VAL A 336 13.50 -23.96 -7.35
N ASN A 337 13.93 -24.12 -6.10
CA ASN A 337 13.07 -24.60 -5.01
C ASN A 337 13.51 -24.02 -3.67
N ASP A 338 13.23 -22.74 -3.46
CA ASP A 338 13.83 -21.96 -2.39
C ASP A 338 12.79 -21.61 -1.34
N THR A 339 13.19 -21.64 -0.08
CA THR A 339 12.40 -21.08 1.02
C THR A 339 13.28 -20.27 1.93
N LEU A 340 12.95 -19.00 2.03
CA LEU A 340 13.67 -18.03 2.82
C LEU A 340 12.78 -17.54 3.96
N TYR A 341 13.31 -17.59 5.18
CA TYR A 341 12.70 -17.03 6.37
C TYR A 341 13.46 -15.78 6.76
N THR A 342 12.78 -14.63 6.75
CA THR A 342 13.39 -13.34 7.05
C THR A 342 12.77 -12.75 8.32
N LEU A 343 13.64 -12.35 9.25
CA LEU A 343 13.30 -11.46 10.34
C LEU A 343 14.03 -10.14 10.08
N GLY A 344 13.30 -9.03 10.08
CA GLY A 344 13.85 -7.73 9.74
C GLY A 344 13.28 -6.59 10.58
N VAL A 345 13.99 -5.47 10.56
CA VAL A 345 13.48 -4.18 11.02
C VAL A 345 13.28 -3.29 9.81
N GLY A 346 12.22 -2.50 9.84
CA GLY A 346 11.83 -1.67 8.71
C GLY A 346 11.57 -0.22 9.08
N VAL A 347 11.86 0.66 8.13
CA VAL A 347 11.45 2.07 8.16
C VAL A 347 10.43 2.29 7.05
N GLY A 348 9.24 2.75 7.43
CA GLY A 348 8.15 3.08 6.54
C GLY A 348 7.80 4.56 6.55
N TRP A 349 7.19 5.02 5.46
CA TRP A 349 6.70 6.38 5.28
C TRP A 349 5.34 6.40 4.59
#